data_AF-A0A1Q8JG56-F1
#
_entry.id   AF-A0A1Q8JG56-F1
#
_cell.length_a   1.000
_cell.length_b   1.000
_cell.length_c   1.000
_cell.angle_alpha   90.00
_cell.angle_beta   90.00
_cell.angle_gamma   90.00
#
_symmetry.space_group_name_H-M   'P 1'
#
loop_
_entity.id
_entity.type
_entity.pdbx_description
1 polymer ?
#
loop_
_entity_poly.entity_id
_entity_poly.type
_entity_poly.pdbx_seq_one_letter_code
_entity_poly.pdbx_strand_id
1 'polypeptide(L)'
;MMTDMWDELFEPPDPADVLGDLHEIAIDLFDLRYDGSEQAWAAWAWGVLTTARLTAAGSEYERGELVLRLLALHAFHREFCARAFGIGEPGGSEVDPERVLGDHPRLHPVLLGVIAERRSLDLADSSDAGDLDFDIAVASTALDQLVRSEYRQVVPSLIRTAGAADLAAATWASLQEDVRYPLPPDDVRAITTTDVTPEKRAVIEWVRAGARPG
;
A
#
# COMPACT_ATOMS: atom_id res chain seq x y z
N MET A 1 1.68 7.66 -37.36
CA MET A 1 1.65 6.19 -37.23
C MET A 1 3.10 5.71 -37.11
N MET A 2 3.74 6.05 -36.00
CA MET A 2 5.15 5.75 -35.70
C MET A 2 5.37 5.67 -34.18
N THR A 3 4.29 5.47 -33.42
CA THR A 3 4.26 5.48 -31.95
C THR A 3 4.22 4.05 -31.39
N ASP A 4 3.66 3.10 -32.13
CA ASP A 4 3.47 1.71 -31.67
C ASP A 4 4.78 0.91 -31.49
N MET A 5 5.87 1.29 -32.16
CA MET A 5 7.10 0.48 -32.14
C MET A 5 7.99 0.73 -30.91
N TRP A 6 7.69 1.77 -30.12
CA TRP A 6 8.40 2.09 -28.87
C TRP A 6 7.63 1.70 -27.62
N ASP A 7 6.29 1.61 -27.70
CA ASP A 7 5.46 1.09 -26.61
C ASP A 7 5.62 -0.44 -26.42
N GLU A 8 6.12 -1.16 -27.43
CA GLU A 8 6.49 -2.58 -27.32
C GLU A 8 7.83 -2.85 -26.60
N LEU A 9 8.62 -1.83 -26.28
CA LEU A 9 10.00 -2.00 -25.79
C LEU A 9 10.16 -1.92 -24.26
N PHE A 10 9.11 -1.62 -23.51
CA PHE A 10 9.17 -1.59 -22.05
C PHE A 10 8.08 -2.48 -21.47
N GLU A 11 8.38 -3.77 -21.38
CA GLU A 11 7.59 -4.69 -20.57
C GLU A 11 7.74 -4.24 -19.10
N PRO A 12 6.65 -3.86 -18.41
CA PRO A 12 6.73 -3.50 -17.00
C PRO A 12 7.25 -4.72 -16.23
N PRO A 13 8.10 -4.51 -15.21
CA PRO A 13 8.68 -5.61 -14.47
C PRO A 13 7.58 -6.45 -13.82
N ASP A 14 7.76 -7.78 -13.81
CA ASP A 14 6.83 -8.71 -13.18
C ASP A 14 6.67 -8.34 -11.68
N PRO A 15 5.44 -8.19 -11.16
CA PRO A 15 5.20 -7.97 -9.74
C PRO A 15 5.95 -8.94 -8.82
N ALA A 16 6.10 -10.21 -9.22
CA ALA A 16 6.84 -11.21 -8.46
C ALA A 16 8.33 -10.87 -8.36
N ASP A 17 8.94 -10.35 -9.43
CA ASP A 17 10.36 -9.95 -9.44
C ASP A 17 10.61 -8.71 -8.58
N VAL A 18 9.67 -7.76 -8.56
CA VAL A 18 9.81 -6.51 -7.81
C VAL A 18 9.55 -6.69 -6.31
N LEU A 19 8.54 -7.49 -5.96
CA LEU A 19 8.14 -7.73 -4.57
C LEU A 19 8.92 -8.88 -3.93
N GLY A 20 9.45 -9.81 -4.73
CA GLY A 20 10.14 -11.00 -4.24
C GLY A 20 9.23 -11.83 -3.34
N ASP A 21 9.76 -12.23 -2.18
CA ASP A 21 9.03 -13.03 -1.19
C ASP A 21 7.71 -12.38 -0.71
N LEU A 22 7.56 -11.05 -0.83
CA LEU A 22 6.35 -10.33 -0.44
C LEU A 22 5.19 -10.46 -1.44
N HIS A 23 5.44 -11.03 -2.63
CA HIS A 23 4.45 -11.12 -3.69
C HIS A 23 3.21 -11.92 -3.26
N GLU A 24 3.38 -13.03 -2.54
CA GLU A 24 2.26 -13.85 -2.04
C GLU A 24 1.36 -13.04 -1.08
N ILE A 25 1.97 -12.24 -0.19
CA ILE A 25 1.23 -11.36 0.72
C ILE A 25 0.51 -10.27 -0.07
N ALA A 26 1.13 -9.73 -1.12
CA ALA A 26 0.49 -8.73 -1.96
C ALA A 26 -0.73 -9.28 -2.73
N ILE A 27 -0.70 -10.54 -3.17
CA ILE A 27 -1.87 -11.20 -3.77
C ILE A 27 -3.04 -11.22 -2.77
N ASP A 28 -2.77 -11.61 -1.52
CA ASP A 28 -3.79 -11.71 -0.46
C ASP A 28 -4.33 -10.35 0.02
N LEU A 29 -3.59 -9.26 -0.18
CA LEU A 29 -3.94 -7.92 0.28
C LEU A 29 -4.58 -7.04 -0.79
N PHE A 30 -4.14 -7.16 -2.04
CA PHE A 30 -4.55 -6.28 -3.15
C PHE A 30 -5.58 -7.02 -4.03
N ASP A 31 -6.75 -7.32 -3.45
CA ASP A 31 -7.76 -8.23 -3.98
C ASP A 31 -9.15 -7.57 -4.18
N LEU A 32 -9.24 -6.24 -4.33
CA LEU A 32 -10.54 -5.54 -4.25
C LEU A 32 -11.45 -5.75 -5.46
N ARG A 33 -10.92 -5.70 -6.68
CA ARG A 33 -11.76 -5.62 -7.88
C ARG A 33 -11.21 -6.37 -9.09
N TYR A 34 -9.92 -6.21 -9.40
CA TYR A 34 -9.35 -6.75 -10.63
C TYR A 34 -8.02 -7.44 -10.38
N ASP A 35 -8.02 -8.76 -10.55
CA ASP A 35 -6.83 -9.61 -10.47
C ASP A 35 -5.74 -9.07 -11.40
N GLY A 36 -4.55 -8.86 -10.86
CA GLY A 36 -3.34 -8.41 -11.55
C GLY A 36 -3.13 -6.89 -11.53
N SER A 37 -4.18 -6.08 -11.66
CA SER A 37 -4.03 -4.61 -11.77
C SER A 37 -3.57 -3.96 -10.45
N GLU A 38 -4.12 -4.45 -9.33
CA GLU A 38 -3.77 -3.95 -8.01
C GLU A 38 -2.40 -4.45 -7.55
N GLN A 39 -2.03 -5.69 -7.90
CA GLN A 39 -0.70 -6.25 -7.65
C GLN A 39 0.37 -5.54 -8.50
N ALA A 40 0.05 -5.20 -9.76
CA ALA A 40 0.93 -4.39 -10.61
C ALA A 40 1.12 -2.97 -10.05
N TRP A 41 0.04 -2.37 -9.51
CA TRP A 41 0.14 -1.09 -8.79
C TRP A 41 1.03 -1.21 -7.55
N ALA A 42 0.85 -2.27 -6.75
CA ALA A 42 1.63 -2.50 -5.54
C ALA A 42 3.13 -2.67 -5.86
N ALA A 43 3.44 -3.43 -6.90
CA ALA A 43 4.81 -3.60 -7.40
C ALA A 43 5.42 -2.28 -7.88
N TRP A 44 4.68 -1.47 -8.64
CA TRP A 44 5.13 -0.14 -9.05
C TRP A 44 5.41 0.75 -7.84
N ALA A 45 4.48 0.83 -6.89
CA ALA A 45 4.65 1.63 -5.66
C ALA A 45 5.85 1.14 -4.83
N TRP A 46 6.08 -0.18 -4.78
CA TRP A 46 7.26 -0.78 -4.16
C TRP A 46 8.56 -0.39 -4.88
N GLY A 47 8.55 -0.33 -6.23
CA GLY A 47 9.66 0.21 -7.03
C GLY A 47 9.97 1.68 -6.72
N VAL A 48 8.93 2.50 -6.49
CA VAL A 48 9.09 3.89 -6.01
C VAL A 48 9.75 3.92 -4.63
N LEU A 49 9.30 3.09 -3.69
CA LEU A 49 9.92 2.97 -2.36
C LEU A 49 11.36 2.45 -2.42
N THR A 50 11.67 1.58 -3.39
CA THR A 50 13.02 1.07 -3.63
C THR A 50 13.96 2.18 -4.07
N THR A 51 13.48 3.05 -4.97
CA THR A 51 14.20 4.27 -5.36
C THR A 51 14.44 5.20 -4.16
N ALA A 52 13.49 5.25 -3.22
CA ALA A 52 13.62 5.96 -1.96
C ALA A 52 14.46 5.23 -0.88
N ARG A 53 15.02 4.05 -1.20
CA ARG A 53 15.82 3.20 -0.29
C ARG A 53 15.07 2.69 0.95
N LEU A 54 13.78 2.38 0.79
CA LEU A 54 12.92 1.92 1.89
C LEU A 54 12.59 0.41 1.84
N THR A 55 13.11 -0.32 0.86
CA THR A 55 12.77 -1.73 0.60
C THR A 55 13.94 -2.70 0.78
N ALA A 56 15.08 -2.23 1.27
CA ALA A 56 16.22 -3.08 1.55
C ALA A 56 16.10 -3.70 2.96
N ALA A 57 16.43 -4.98 3.10
CA ALA A 57 16.54 -5.67 4.39
C ALA A 57 17.81 -6.52 4.47
N GLY A 58 18.58 -6.35 5.54
CA GLY A 58 19.76 -7.16 5.87
C GLY A 58 19.57 -8.10 7.06
N SER A 59 18.43 -8.00 7.75
CA SER A 59 18.11 -8.76 8.97
C SER A 59 16.64 -9.19 9.01
N GLU A 60 16.32 -10.18 9.85
CA GLU A 60 14.95 -10.61 10.14
C GLU A 60 14.07 -9.44 10.58
N TYR A 61 14.64 -8.55 11.41
CA TYR A 61 13.94 -7.36 11.90
C TYR A 61 13.52 -6.44 10.74
N GLU A 62 14.46 -6.13 9.84
CA GLU A 62 14.19 -5.29 8.67
C GLU A 62 13.21 -5.98 7.70
N ARG A 63 13.25 -7.32 7.57
CA ARG A 63 12.24 -8.08 6.79
C ARG A 63 10.84 -7.89 7.36
N GLY A 64 10.68 -7.95 8.69
CA GLY A 64 9.41 -7.64 9.34
C GLY A 64 8.94 -6.21 9.08
N GLU A 65 9.85 -5.24 9.06
CA GLU A 65 9.51 -3.87 8.66
C GLU A 65 9.08 -3.76 7.20
N LEU A 66 9.60 -4.60 6.29
CA LEU A 66 9.14 -4.63 4.90
C LEU A 66 7.68 -5.08 4.81
N VAL A 67 7.26 -6.08 5.58
CA VAL A 67 5.84 -6.49 5.65
C VAL A 67 4.98 -5.33 6.14
N LEU A 68 5.41 -4.61 7.18
CA LEU A 68 4.68 -3.43 7.68
C LEU A 68 4.61 -2.29 6.64
N ARG A 69 5.63 -2.11 5.81
CA ARG A 69 5.63 -1.13 4.71
C ARG A 69 4.67 -1.53 3.59
N LEU A 70 4.59 -2.82 3.27
CA LEU A 70 3.60 -3.34 2.32
C LEU A 70 2.18 -3.10 2.86
N LEU A 71 1.96 -3.35 4.16
CA LEU A 71 0.69 -3.06 4.81
C LEU A 71 0.34 -1.57 4.83
N ALA A 72 1.34 -0.69 4.97
CA ALA A 72 1.12 0.74 4.83
C ALA A 72 0.75 1.16 3.40
N LEU A 73 1.30 0.50 2.36
CA LEU A 73 0.85 0.67 0.97
C LEU A 73 -0.61 0.22 0.80
N HIS A 74 -0.95 -0.96 1.34
CA HIS A 74 -2.31 -1.48 1.31
C HIS A 74 -3.29 -0.53 2.03
N ALA A 75 -2.93 -0.02 3.21
CA ALA A 75 -3.74 0.96 3.93
C ALA A 75 -3.94 2.26 3.14
N PHE A 76 -2.91 2.74 2.43
CA PHE A 76 -3.05 3.90 1.54
C PHE A 76 -3.99 3.61 0.37
N HIS A 77 -3.84 2.46 -0.28
CA HIS A 77 -4.68 2.03 -1.40
C HIS A 77 -6.15 1.92 -0.98
N ARG A 78 -6.43 1.23 0.12
CA ARG A 78 -7.78 1.12 0.72
C ARG A 78 -8.39 2.47 1.04
N GLU A 79 -7.64 3.36 1.69
CA GLU A 79 -8.09 4.71 2.01
C GLU A 79 -8.42 5.52 0.73
N PHE A 80 -7.57 5.39 -0.30
CA PHE A 80 -7.83 6.00 -1.60
C PHE A 80 -9.12 5.43 -2.21
N CYS A 81 -9.30 4.11 -2.20
CA CYS A 81 -10.47 3.45 -2.76
C CYS A 81 -11.77 3.80 -2.03
N ALA A 82 -11.73 3.88 -0.70
CA ALA A 82 -12.86 4.33 0.11
C ALA A 82 -13.27 5.77 -0.26
N ARG A 83 -12.30 6.68 -0.39
CA ARG A 83 -12.54 8.09 -0.75
C ARG A 83 -12.98 8.29 -2.19
N ALA A 84 -12.37 7.56 -3.13
CA ALA A 84 -12.59 7.76 -4.56
C ALA A 84 -13.81 7.01 -5.10
N PHE A 85 -14.09 5.82 -4.57
CA PHE A 85 -15.07 4.88 -5.12
C PHE A 85 -16.09 4.39 -4.09
N GLY A 86 -15.97 4.76 -2.81
CA GLY A 86 -16.86 4.27 -1.75
C GLY A 86 -16.67 2.79 -1.44
N ILE A 87 -15.49 2.23 -1.74
CA ILE A 87 -15.16 0.82 -1.47
C ILE A 87 -14.48 0.74 -0.10
N GLY A 88 -15.23 0.35 0.93
CA GLY A 88 -14.78 0.35 2.33
C GLY A 88 -15.08 1.66 3.06
N GLU A 89 -14.49 1.84 4.24
CA GLU A 89 -14.70 3.01 5.12
C GLU A 89 -13.38 3.78 5.30
N PRO A 90 -13.35 5.12 5.13
CA PRO A 90 -12.18 5.93 5.42
C PRO A 90 -11.73 5.80 6.89
N GLY A 91 -10.43 5.68 7.12
CA GLY A 91 -9.84 5.43 8.44
C GLY A 91 -9.93 3.96 8.89
N GLY A 92 -10.60 3.09 8.12
CA GLY A 92 -10.68 1.66 8.39
C GLY A 92 -9.42 0.93 7.94
N SER A 93 -8.49 0.71 8.87
CA SER A 93 -7.36 -0.20 8.67
C SER A 93 -7.70 -1.61 9.17
N GLU A 94 -8.69 -2.25 8.56
CA GLU A 94 -8.98 -3.66 8.82
C GLU A 94 -8.00 -4.53 8.04
N VAL A 95 -6.77 -4.66 8.55
CA VAL A 95 -5.87 -5.73 8.12
C VAL A 95 -6.19 -6.93 8.99
N ASP A 96 -6.71 -7.98 8.37
CA ASP A 96 -6.90 -9.28 9.01
C ASP A 96 -5.52 -9.85 9.41
N PRO A 97 -5.22 -10.03 10.72
CA PRO A 97 -3.93 -10.56 11.15
C PRO A 97 -3.63 -11.93 10.57
N GLU A 98 -4.63 -12.77 10.28
CA GLU A 98 -4.41 -14.12 9.73
C GLU A 98 -3.81 -14.10 8.32
N ARG A 99 -4.02 -13.02 7.56
CA ARG A 99 -3.45 -12.86 6.22
C ARG A 99 -1.97 -12.49 6.26
N VAL A 100 -1.49 -11.90 7.35
CA VAL A 100 -0.18 -11.23 7.38
C VAL A 100 0.75 -11.71 8.48
N LEU A 101 0.21 -12.39 9.48
CA LEU A 101 0.98 -13.03 10.53
C LEU A 101 1.26 -14.50 10.18
N GLY A 102 2.46 -14.96 10.50
CA GLY A 102 2.88 -16.34 10.23
C GLY A 102 4.39 -16.46 10.06
N ASP A 103 4.82 -17.61 9.54
CA ASP A 103 6.23 -17.83 9.18
C ASP A 103 6.61 -17.02 7.93
N HIS A 104 7.92 -16.81 7.73
CA HIS A 104 8.46 -16.14 6.54
C HIS A 104 7.80 -16.69 5.26
N PRO A 105 7.27 -15.83 4.37
CA PRO A 105 7.53 -14.38 4.27
C PRO A 105 6.63 -13.46 5.11
N ARG A 106 5.67 -14.03 5.86
CA ARG A 106 4.75 -13.29 6.71
C ARG A 106 5.45 -12.76 7.96
N LEU A 107 4.79 -11.83 8.66
CA LEU A 107 5.32 -11.23 9.87
C LEU A 107 5.13 -12.18 11.06
N HIS A 108 6.23 -12.74 11.57
CA HIS A 108 6.15 -13.61 12.73
C HIS A 108 5.58 -12.88 13.95
N PRO A 109 4.61 -13.44 14.70
CA PRO A 109 3.98 -12.76 15.84
C PRO A 109 4.96 -12.28 16.92
N VAL A 110 6.01 -13.07 17.19
CA VAL A 110 7.08 -12.64 18.13
C VAL A 110 7.82 -11.40 17.59
N LEU A 111 8.06 -11.34 16.28
CA LEU A 111 8.73 -10.18 15.68
C LEU A 111 7.83 -8.94 15.71
N LEU A 112 6.51 -9.09 15.50
CA LEU A 112 5.53 -8.03 15.72
C LEU A 112 5.67 -7.42 17.12
N GLY A 113 5.73 -8.26 18.16
CA GLY A 113 5.93 -7.82 19.54
C GLY A 113 7.27 -7.08 19.75
N VAL A 114 8.37 -7.61 19.20
CA VAL A 114 9.70 -6.96 19.27
C VAL A 114 9.72 -5.60 18.57
N ILE A 115 9.07 -5.47 17.41
CA ILE A 115 8.96 -4.18 16.70
C ILE A 115 8.10 -3.21 17.52
N ALA A 116 6.97 -3.66 18.06
CA ALA A 116 6.09 -2.83 18.88
C ALA A 116 6.79 -2.29 20.13
N GLU A 117 7.50 -3.16 20.86
CA GLU A 117 8.28 -2.78 22.05
C GLU A 117 9.36 -1.74 21.70
N ARG A 118 10.13 -1.98 20.63
CA ARG A 118 11.19 -1.04 20.17
C ARG A 118 10.65 0.32 19.76
N ARG A 119 9.41 0.38 19.26
CA ARG A 119 8.73 1.63 18.90
C ARG A 119 7.94 2.23 20.07
N SER A 120 8.04 1.64 21.25
CA SER A 120 7.38 2.08 22.48
C SER A 120 5.87 2.24 22.31
N LEU A 121 5.25 1.30 21.60
CA LEU A 121 3.80 1.27 21.45
C LEU A 121 3.17 0.78 22.75
N ASP A 122 2.17 1.51 23.22
CA ASP A 122 1.36 1.09 24.36
C ASP A 122 0.26 0.16 23.85
N LEU A 123 0.42 -1.13 24.19
CA LEU A 123 -0.51 -2.20 23.84
C LEU A 123 -1.43 -2.57 25.01
N ALA A 124 -1.28 -1.92 26.17
CA ALA A 124 -1.97 -2.30 27.40
C ALA A 124 -3.45 -1.83 27.46
N ASP A 125 -3.86 -0.93 26.56
CA ASP A 125 -5.18 -0.29 26.57
C ASP A 125 -6.23 -0.98 25.67
N SER A 126 -6.01 -2.25 25.28
CA SER A 126 -6.96 -3.02 24.46
C SER A 126 -8.20 -3.52 25.24
N SER A 127 -8.78 -2.69 26.10
CA SER A 127 -9.93 -3.04 26.96
C SER A 127 -11.26 -3.18 26.22
N ASP A 128 -11.28 -2.93 24.90
CA ASP A 128 -12.46 -3.07 24.02
C ASP A 128 -12.52 -4.43 23.28
N ALA A 129 -11.59 -5.34 23.60
CA ALA A 129 -11.69 -6.73 23.14
C ALA A 129 -12.88 -7.40 23.84
N GLY A 130 -14.02 -7.51 23.16
CA GLY A 130 -15.15 -8.33 23.60
C GLY A 130 -14.80 -9.84 23.63
N ASP A 131 -15.64 -10.70 23.06
CA ASP A 131 -15.42 -12.16 22.99
C ASP A 131 -14.25 -12.60 22.05
N LEU A 132 -13.38 -11.66 21.62
CA LEU A 132 -12.19 -11.97 20.82
C LEU A 132 -11.11 -12.58 21.71
N ASP A 133 -10.35 -13.53 21.16
CA ASP A 133 -9.14 -14.03 21.80
C ASP A 133 -8.19 -12.84 22.08
N PHE A 134 -7.77 -12.71 23.34
CA PHE A 134 -6.95 -11.59 23.81
C PHE A 134 -5.66 -11.46 22.99
N ASP A 135 -5.07 -12.59 22.59
CA ASP A 135 -3.84 -12.60 21.79
C ASP A 135 -4.09 -12.05 20.38
N ILE A 136 -5.26 -12.33 19.79
CA ILE A 136 -5.66 -11.78 18.48
C ILE A 136 -5.93 -10.27 18.61
N ALA A 137 -6.65 -9.85 19.65
CA ALA A 137 -6.96 -8.43 19.86
C ALA A 137 -5.70 -7.58 20.08
N VAL A 138 -4.73 -8.09 20.84
CA VAL A 138 -3.43 -7.44 21.06
C VAL A 138 -2.62 -7.41 19.76
N ALA A 139 -2.57 -8.51 19.01
CA ALA A 139 -1.87 -8.56 17.74
C ALA A 139 -2.46 -7.58 16.71
N SER A 140 -3.79 -7.52 16.58
CA SER A 140 -4.51 -6.56 15.73
C SER A 140 -4.19 -5.11 16.12
N THR A 141 -4.21 -4.81 17.43
CA THR A 141 -3.90 -3.47 17.94
C THR A 141 -2.46 -3.07 17.65
N ALA A 142 -1.51 -3.98 17.89
CA ALA A 142 -0.10 -3.75 17.60
C ALA A 142 0.12 -3.53 16.10
N LEU A 143 -0.51 -4.35 15.27
CA LEU A 143 -0.43 -4.27 13.82
C LEU A 143 -0.97 -2.93 13.30
N ASP A 144 -2.17 -2.52 13.70
CA ASP A 144 -2.77 -1.23 13.30
C ASP A 144 -1.86 -0.05 13.68
N GLN A 145 -1.37 -0.01 14.93
CA GLN A 145 -0.48 1.05 15.39
C GLN A 145 0.84 1.09 14.60
N LEU A 146 1.43 -0.08 14.31
CA LEU A 146 2.66 -0.19 13.52
C LEU A 146 2.45 0.21 12.06
N VAL A 147 1.35 -0.22 11.44
CA VAL A 147 0.98 0.16 10.07
C VAL A 147 0.75 1.66 9.97
N ARG A 148 0.04 2.27 10.94
CA ARG A 148 -0.12 3.74 11.02
C ARG A 148 1.22 4.46 11.18
N SER A 149 2.16 3.87 11.92
CA SER A 149 3.51 4.40 12.06
C SER A 149 4.27 4.36 10.72
N GLU A 150 4.24 3.22 10.02
CA GLU A 150 4.85 3.10 8.67
C GLU A 150 4.17 4.00 7.64
N TYR A 151 2.85 4.15 7.69
CA TYR A 151 2.08 5.01 6.78
C TYR A 151 2.64 6.43 6.76
N ARG A 152 2.99 6.98 7.95
CA ARG A 152 3.57 8.33 8.10
C ARG A 152 4.96 8.46 7.46
N GLN A 153 5.64 7.36 7.15
CA GLN A 153 6.92 7.34 6.44
C GLN A 153 6.74 7.00 4.96
N VAL A 154 5.94 5.98 4.65
CA VAL A 154 5.70 5.42 3.32
C VAL A 154 5.01 6.43 2.42
N VAL A 155 3.87 6.99 2.82
CA VAL A 155 3.07 7.87 1.96
C VAL A 155 3.80 9.16 1.60
N PRO A 156 4.43 9.89 2.55
CA PRO A 156 5.24 11.05 2.19
C PRO A 156 6.42 10.71 1.27
N SER A 157 6.97 9.51 1.38
CA SER A 157 8.07 9.06 0.52
C SER A 157 7.61 8.73 -0.89
N LEU A 158 6.43 8.11 -1.05
CA LEU A 158 5.79 7.93 -2.35
C LEU A 158 5.52 9.29 -3.01
N ILE A 159 4.87 10.21 -2.30
CA ILE A 159 4.52 11.54 -2.82
C ILE A 159 5.76 12.31 -3.25
N ARG A 160 6.83 12.27 -2.45
CA ARG A 160 8.09 12.97 -2.76
C ARG A 160 8.84 12.36 -3.95
N THR A 161 8.76 11.05 -4.11
CA THR A 161 9.57 10.31 -5.11
C THR A 161 8.85 10.18 -6.44
N ALA A 162 7.57 9.79 -6.43
CA ALA A 162 6.75 9.67 -7.65
C ALA A 162 6.10 11.00 -8.05
N GLY A 163 5.71 11.83 -7.08
CA GLY A 163 4.84 12.98 -7.30
C GLY A 163 3.38 12.66 -6.96
N ALA A 164 2.67 13.65 -6.40
CA ALA A 164 1.29 13.48 -5.97
C ALA A 164 0.33 13.18 -7.14
N ALA A 165 0.57 13.76 -8.32
CA ALA A 165 -0.25 13.55 -9.50
C ALA A 165 -0.12 12.12 -10.03
N ASP A 166 1.13 11.64 -10.18
CA ASP A 166 1.43 10.29 -10.63
C ASP A 166 0.91 9.24 -9.65
N LEU A 167 1.10 9.45 -8.34
CA LEU A 167 0.56 8.56 -7.31
C LEU A 167 -0.97 8.50 -7.35
N ALA A 168 -1.65 9.64 -7.42
CA ALA A 168 -3.11 9.66 -7.48
C ALA A 168 -3.64 9.03 -8.77
N ALA A 169 -3.00 9.27 -9.92
CA ALA A 169 -3.39 8.69 -11.19
C ALA A 169 -3.18 7.17 -11.20
N ALA A 170 -2.02 6.70 -10.73
CA ALA A 170 -1.71 5.28 -10.65
C ALA A 170 -2.71 4.54 -9.74
N THR A 171 -3.01 5.11 -8.56
CA THR A 171 -3.96 4.49 -7.61
C THR A 171 -5.39 4.53 -8.13
N TRP A 172 -5.77 5.55 -8.91
CA TRP A 172 -7.06 5.55 -9.60
C TRP A 172 -7.14 4.44 -10.65
N ALA A 173 -6.07 4.25 -11.41
CA ALA A 173 -6.01 3.27 -12.48
C ALA A 173 -5.96 1.82 -11.97
N SER A 174 -5.54 1.58 -10.72
CA SER A 174 -5.45 0.21 -10.17
C SER A 174 -6.79 -0.51 -10.08
N LEU A 175 -7.90 0.21 -10.14
CA LEU A 175 -9.24 -0.39 -10.21
C LEU A 175 -9.80 -0.46 -11.63
N GLN A 176 -8.95 -0.41 -12.65
CA GLN A 176 -9.29 -0.64 -14.05
C GLN A 176 -8.61 -1.92 -14.55
N GLU A 177 -9.20 -2.52 -15.59
CA GLU A 177 -8.69 -3.73 -16.24
C GLU A 177 -7.42 -3.43 -17.05
N ASP A 178 -6.51 -4.41 -17.10
CA ASP A 178 -5.32 -4.44 -17.96
C ASP A 178 -4.38 -3.21 -17.87
N VAL A 179 -4.31 -2.57 -16.70
CA VAL A 179 -3.44 -1.41 -16.48
C VAL A 179 -1.99 -1.84 -16.27
N ARG A 180 -1.08 -1.10 -16.91
CA ARG A 180 0.37 -1.24 -16.77
C ARG A 180 0.97 -0.02 -16.10
N TYR A 181 2.06 -0.23 -15.37
CA TYR A 181 2.75 0.82 -14.62
C TYR A 181 4.24 0.91 -14.99
N PRO A 182 4.86 2.11 -14.97
CA PRO A 182 4.24 3.40 -14.69
C PRO A 182 3.23 3.82 -15.76
N LEU A 183 2.23 4.61 -15.38
CA LEU A 183 1.26 5.14 -16.34
C LEU A 183 1.94 6.09 -17.34
N PRO A 184 1.54 6.06 -18.63
CA PRO A 184 1.94 7.06 -19.60
C PRO A 184 1.60 8.49 -19.13
N PRO A 185 2.44 9.51 -19.44
CA PRO A 185 2.18 10.89 -19.02
C PRO A 185 0.84 11.48 -19.51
N ASP A 186 0.37 11.03 -20.67
CA ASP A 186 -0.93 11.48 -21.21
C ASP A 186 -2.10 10.89 -20.41
N ASP A 187 -1.99 9.65 -19.93
CA ASP A 187 -2.99 9.02 -19.06
C ASP A 187 -3.03 9.69 -17.68
N VAL A 188 -1.85 10.00 -17.12
CA VAL A 188 -1.75 10.79 -15.88
C VAL A 188 -2.44 12.14 -16.07
N ARG A 189 -2.23 12.82 -17.20
CA ARG A 189 -2.87 14.12 -17.49
C ARG A 189 -4.38 13.99 -17.69
N ALA A 190 -4.84 12.95 -18.39
CA ALA A 190 -6.25 12.67 -18.59
C ALA A 190 -6.96 12.49 -17.24
N ILE A 191 -6.38 11.66 -16.36
CA ILE A 191 -6.93 11.38 -15.03
C ILE A 191 -6.88 12.61 -14.13
N THR A 192 -5.82 13.40 -14.16
CA THR A 192 -5.62 14.46 -13.15
C THR A 192 -6.10 15.85 -13.55
N THR A 193 -6.29 16.09 -14.85
CA THR A 193 -6.53 17.46 -15.37
C THR A 193 -7.67 17.55 -16.36
N THR A 194 -7.86 16.56 -17.23
CA THR A 194 -8.83 16.64 -18.34
C THR A 194 -10.19 16.06 -17.98
N ASP A 195 -10.23 14.84 -17.44
CA ASP A 195 -11.46 14.10 -17.14
C ASP A 195 -11.73 14.06 -15.62
N VAL A 196 -11.83 15.24 -15.02
CA VAL A 196 -11.89 15.39 -13.56
C VAL A 196 -13.34 15.57 -13.08
N THR A 197 -13.91 14.48 -12.54
CA THR A 197 -15.15 14.55 -11.75
C THR A 197 -14.89 15.21 -10.39
N PRO A 198 -15.93 15.67 -9.66
CA PRO A 198 -15.77 16.22 -8.31
C PRO A 198 -15.07 15.27 -7.32
N GLU A 199 -15.41 13.97 -7.37
CA GLU A 199 -14.85 12.92 -6.51
C GLU A 199 -13.36 12.72 -6.81
N LYS A 200 -13.04 12.65 -8.10
CA LYS A 200 -11.66 12.56 -8.59
C LYS A 200 -10.84 13.78 -8.19
N ARG A 201 -11.41 14.99 -8.26
CA ARG A 201 -10.76 16.21 -7.76
C ARG A 201 -10.47 16.13 -6.27
N ALA A 202 -11.46 15.72 -5.48
CA ALA A 202 -11.34 15.64 -4.02
C ALA A 202 -10.23 14.66 -3.60
N VAL A 203 -10.16 13.47 -4.20
CA VAL A 203 -9.11 12.50 -3.85
C VAL A 203 -7.73 12.95 -4.29
N ILE A 204 -7.60 13.59 -5.47
CA ILE A 204 -6.31 14.16 -5.92
C ILE A 204 -5.85 15.28 -4.98
N GLU A 205 -6.76 16.15 -4.54
CA GLU A 205 -6.45 17.21 -3.57
C GLU A 205 -6.03 16.63 -2.21
N TRP A 206 -6.68 15.55 -1.75
CA TRP A 206 -6.28 14.83 -0.55
C TRP A 206 -4.85 14.24 -0.67
N VAL A 207 -4.50 13.60 -1.78
CA VAL A 207 -3.13 13.12 -2.02
C VAL A 207 -2.13 14.28 -2.04
N ARG A 208 -2.46 15.39 -2.71
CA ARG A 208 -1.62 16.61 -2.72
C ARG A 208 -1.44 17.23 -1.34
N ALA A 209 -2.44 17.11 -0.47
CA ALA A 209 -2.37 17.55 0.93
C ALA A 209 -1.57 16.60 1.83
N GLY A 210 -0.98 15.54 1.27
CA GLY A 210 -0.12 14.58 1.98
C GLY A 210 -0.81 13.26 2.32
N ALA A 211 -2.03 13.02 1.80
CA ALA A 211 -2.81 11.81 2.00
C ALA A 211 -2.81 11.35 3.46
N ARG A 212 -3.25 12.22 4.38
CA ARG A 212 -3.34 11.85 5.80
C ARG A 212 -4.46 10.82 5.98
N PRO A 213 -4.26 9.76 6.80
CA PRO A 213 -5.31 8.81 7.09
C PRO A 213 -6.51 9.51 7.73
N GLY A 214 -7.71 8.96 7.49
CA GLY A 214 -8.98 9.43 8.07
C GLY A 214 -9.02 9.41 9.59
#